data_AF-A0A7J7XCQ5-F1
#
_entry.id   AF-A0A7J7XCQ5-F1
#
_cell.length_a   1.000
_cell.length_b   1.000
_cell.length_c   1.000
_cell.angle_alpha   90.00
_cell.angle_beta   90.00
_cell.angle_gamma   90.00
#
_symmetry.space_group_name_H-M   'P 1'
#
loop_
_entity.id
_entity.type
_entity.pdbx_description
1 polymer ?
#
loop_
_entity_poly.entity_id
_entity_poly.type
_entity_poly.pdbx_seq_one_letter_code
_entity_poly.pdbx_strand_id
1 'polypeptide(L)'
;MTRKPVVATIPNGGYLPGTVKESLPSPGGKEPPGQETVMLKKKITLLRGISIIIGTIIGSGIFISPKGVLQNTGSVGMSLIVWTACGVLSLFGAMSYAELGTSIKKSGGHYTYILEVFGPLPAFVRVWVELLIIRPAGTAVISLAFGRYFLEPFFIHCEIPELAIQLITAVGLTAVMVLNSMSVSWSARIQIFLTFCKLIAILIIIVPGVMQLIKGQTQHFKDAFSGRDASIMGLPLAFYYGMYAYAGWFYLNFVTEEVENPEK
;
A
#
# COMPACT_ATOMS: atom_id res chain seq x y z
N MET A 1 -44.92 -0.78 42.15
CA MET A 1 -44.76 -1.01 40.69
C MET A 1 -43.34 -1.49 40.45
N THR A 2 -43.17 -2.80 40.34
CA THR A 2 -41.93 -3.56 40.44
C THR A 2 -41.16 -3.56 39.11
N ARG A 3 -39.91 -3.09 39.12
CA ARG A 3 -38.96 -3.22 38.00
C ARG A 3 -38.56 -4.68 37.81
N LYS A 4 -38.76 -5.23 36.61
CA LYS A 4 -38.13 -6.50 36.18
C LYS A 4 -36.76 -6.20 35.55
N PRO A 5 -35.70 -6.96 35.87
CA PRO A 5 -34.42 -6.87 35.17
C PRO A 5 -34.48 -7.70 33.87
N VAL A 6 -34.00 -7.14 32.76
CA VAL A 6 -33.76 -7.91 31.54
C VAL A 6 -32.34 -8.46 31.62
N VAL A 7 -32.25 -9.78 31.79
CA VAL A 7 -31.01 -10.55 31.72
C VAL A 7 -30.65 -10.72 30.24
N ALA A 8 -29.48 -10.24 29.83
CA ALA A 8 -28.94 -10.51 28.51
C ALA A 8 -28.13 -11.81 28.56
N THR A 9 -28.67 -12.88 28.00
CA THR A 9 -27.95 -14.14 27.75
C THR A 9 -27.18 -14.03 26.44
N ILE A 10 -25.86 -14.16 26.53
CA ILE A 10 -24.94 -14.31 25.38
C ILE A 10 -24.99 -15.77 24.93
N PRO A 11 -25.35 -16.11 23.68
CA PRO A 11 -25.15 -17.46 23.16
C PRO A 11 -23.73 -17.59 22.59
N ASN A 12 -22.99 -18.56 23.13
CA ASN A 12 -21.68 -19.00 22.70
C ASN A 12 -21.63 -19.26 21.18
N GLY A 13 -20.68 -18.63 20.50
CA GLY A 13 -20.35 -18.90 19.10
C GLY A 13 -19.65 -20.25 18.94
N GLY A 14 -20.39 -21.26 18.48
CA GLY A 14 -19.85 -22.48 17.92
C GLY A 14 -20.02 -22.48 16.40
N TYR A 15 -18.92 -22.51 15.65
CA TYR A 15 -18.93 -22.76 14.21
C TYR A 15 -19.29 -24.23 13.96
N LEU A 16 -20.40 -24.50 13.28
CA LEU A 16 -20.74 -25.85 12.82
C LEU A 16 -20.19 -26.09 11.40
N PRO A 17 -19.47 -27.20 11.15
CA PRO A 17 -19.06 -27.61 9.82
C PRO A 17 -20.27 -28.12 9.03
N GLY A 18 -20.45 -27.59 7.81
CA GLY A 18 -21.56 -27.95 6.93
C GLY A 18 -21.51 -29.41 6.50
N THR A 19 -22.51 -30.18 6.91
CA THR A 19 -22.84 -31.49 6.32
C THR A 19 -24.02 -31.29 5.38
N VAL A 20 -23.80 -31.51 4.09
CA VAL A 20 -24.86 -31.56 3.08
C VAL A 20 -25.63 -32.87 3.29
N LYS A 21 -26.89 -32.79 3.75
CA LYS A 21 -27.84 -33.90 3.66
C LYS A 21 -28.82 -33.58 2.54
N GLU A 22 -28.73 -34.35 1.46
CA GLU A 22 -29.81 -34.48 0.47
C GLU A 22 -31.02 -35.11 1.15
N SER A 23 -32.11 -34.33 1.27
CA SER A 23 -33.45 -34.88 1.51
C SER A 23 -34.45 -34.13 0.64
N LEU A 24 -35.21 -34.90 -0.13
CA LEU A 24 -36.22 -34.48 -1.10
C LEU A 24 -37.26 -33.52 -0.49
N PRO A 25 -37.80 -32.53 -1.24
CA PRO A 25 -38.72 -31.56 -0.68
C PRO A 25 -40.12 -32.14 -0.51
N SER A 26 -40.71 -31.92 0.68
CA SER A 26 -42.13 -32.09 0.95
C SER A 26 -42.88 -30.81 0.52
N PRO A 27 -44.01 -30.90 -0.22
CA PRO A 27 -44.71 -29.72 -0.72
C PRO A 27 -45.60 -29.14 0.39
N GLY A 28 -45.21 -28.01 0.99
CA GLY A 28 -46.12 -27.29 1.91
C GLY A 28 -45.52 -26.38 2.98
N GLY A 29 -44.21 -26.17 3.03
CA GLY A 29 -43.59 -25.23 3.97
C GLY A 29 -43.17 -23.94 3.30
N LYS A 30 -43.65 -22.78 3.78
CA LYS A 30 -43.06 -21.49 3.42
C LYS A 30 -41.59 -21.50 3.87
N GLU A 31 -40.67 -21.46 2.91
CA GLU A 31 -39.24 -21.33 3.18
C GLU A 31 -39.00 -20.04 4.00
N PRO A 32 -38.21 -20.11 5.09
CA PRO A 32 -37.72 -18.89 5.74
C PRO A 32 -36.89 -18.10 4.72
N PRO A 33 -36.92 -16.76 4.74
CA PRO A 33 -36.18 -15.95 3.77
C PRO A 33 -34.71 -16.38 3.83
N GLY A 34 -34.24 -16.95 2.73
CA GLY A 34 -32.86 -17.38 2.58
C GLY A 34 -31.95 -16.23 2.95
N GLN A 35 -31.01 -16.51 3.86
CA GLN A 35 -29.99 -15.57 4.25
C GLN A 35 -29.12 -15.32 3.01
N GLU A 36 -29.46 -14.32 2.20
CA GLU A 36 -28.66 -13.92 1.04
C GLU A 36 -27.25 -13.61 1.54
N THR A 37 -26.33 -14.54 1.30
CA THR A 37 -24.92 -14.31 1.60
C THR A 37 -24.46 -13.17 0.70
N VAL A 38 -24.23 -12.00 1.29
CA VAL A 38 -23.69 -10.83 0.59
C VAL A 38 -22.32 -11.21 0.03
N MET A 39 -22.25 -11.45 -1.28
CA MET A 39 -21.00 -11.74 -1.98
C MET A 39 -20.54 -10.51 -2.77
N LEU A 40 -19.24 -10.25 -2.75
CA LEU A 40 -18.64 -9.21 -3.58
C LEU A 40 -18.71 -9.61 -5.06
N LYS A 41 -19.05 -8.64 -5.92
CA LYS A 41 -19.11 -8.87 -7.37
C LYS A 41 -17.69 -8.90 -7.93
N LYS A 42 -17.31 -10.01 -8.58
CA LYS A 42 -16.06 -10.13 -9.33
C LYS A 42 -16.06 -9.12 -10.49
N LYS A 43 -15.25 -8.07 -10.37
CA LYS A 43 -15.19 -6.93 -11.30
C LYS A 43 -13.77 -6.53 -11.69
N ILE A 44 -12.76 -7.06 -11.01
CA ILE A 44 -11.35 -6.79 -11.26
C ILE A 44 -10.84 -7.83 -12.23
N THR A 45 -10.77 -7.45 -13.51
CA THR A 45 -10.14 -8.24 -14.58
C THR A 45 -8.61 -8.14 -14.50
N LEU A 46 -7.88 -9.01 -15.22
CA LEU A 46 -6.41 -9.01 -15.24
C LEU A 46 -5.81 -7.62 -15.52
N LEU A 47 -6.26 -6.94 -16.58
CA LEU A 47 -5.77 -5.60 -16.92
C LEU A 47 -6.06 -4.56 -15.82
N ARG A 48 -7.23 -4.66 -15.18
CA ARG A 48 -7.58 -3.79 -14.04
C ARG A 48 -6.70 -4.09 -12.84
N GLY A 49 -6.43 -5.37 -12.56
CA GLY A 49 -5.52 -5.80 -11.50
C GLY A 49 -4.09 -5.29 -11.70
N ILE A 50 -3.53 -5.46 -12.91
CA ILE A 50 -2.22 -4.92 -13.28
C ILE A 50 -2.20 -3.40 -13.11
N SER A 51 -3.24 -2.70 -13.60
CA SER A 51 -3.34 -1.25 -13.47
C SER A 51 -3.40 -0.79 -12.01
N ILE A 52 -4.12 -1.54 -11.15
CA ILE A 52 -4.18 -1.28 -9.71
C ILE A 52 -2.79 -1.43 -9.09
N ILE A 53 -2.09 -2.54 -9.34
CA ILE A 53 -0.75 -2.81 -8.77
C ILE A 53 0.27 -1.78 -9.23
N ILE A 54 0.33 -1.49 -10.53
CA ILE A 54 1.24 -0.46 -11.05
C ILE A 54 0.89 0.90 -10.45
N GLY A 55 -0.41 1.22 -10.38
CA GLY A 55 -0.92 2.46 -9.83
C GLY A 55 -0.65 2.64 -8.33
N THR A 56 -0.59 1.54 -7.56
CA THR A 56 -0.33 1.57 -6.11
C THR A 56 1.16 1.56 -5.80
N ILE A 57 1.97 0.74 -6.49
CA ILE A 57 3.43 0.67 -6.25
C ILE A 57 4.12 1.95 -6.71
N ILE A 58 3.77 2.46 -7.90
CA ILE A 58 4.37 3.70 -8.42
C ILE A 58 3.77 4.88 -7.65
N GLY A 59 4.41 5.24 -6.54
CA GLY A 59 3.98 6.31 -5.64
C GLY A 59 4.99 7.44 -5.49
N SER A 60 4.86 8.20 -4.40
CA SER A 60 5.79 9.27 -4.03
C SER A 60 7.17 8.75 -3.60
N GLY A 61 7.29 7.46 -3.29
CA GLY A 61 8.52 6.85 -2.77
C GLY A 61 9.74 7.06 -3.67
N ILE A 62 9.58 7.04 -4.99
CA ILE A 62 10.69 7.29 -5.92
C ILE A 62 11.24 8.72 -5.84
N PHE A 63 10.46 9.69 -5.38
CA PHE A 63 10.93 11.07 -5.21
C PHE A 63 11.63 11.25 -3.86
N ILE A 64 11.26 10.46 -2.84
CA ILE A 64 11.76 10.58 -1.46
C ILE A 64 13.00 9.69 -1.23
N SER A 65 12.91 8.42 -1.60
CA SER A 65 13.88 7.37 -1.24
C SER A 65 15.28 7.52 -1.83
N PRO A 66 15.53 8.06 -3.04
CA PRO A 66 16.88 8.09 -3.62
C PRO A 66 17.92 8.77 -2.74
N LYS A 67 17.55 9.88 -2.07
CA LYS A 67 18.44 10.58 -1.13
C LYS A 67 18.81 9.68 0.05
N GLY A 68 17.83 9.02 0.65
CA GLY A 68 18.04 8.12 1.79
C GLY A 68 18.87 6.89 1.42
N VAL A 69 18.61 6.28 0.25
CA VAL A 69 19.41 5.15 -0.24
C VAL A 69 20.87 5.58 -0.45
N LEU A 70 21.11 6.65 -1.21
CA LEU A 70 22.47 7.09 -1.53
C LEU A 70 23.28 7.52 -0.30
N GLN A 71 22.64 8.22 0.65
CA GLN A 71 23.30 8.64 1.89
C GLN A 71 23.75 7.46 2.74
N ASN A 72 22.99 6.36 2.73
CA ASN A 72 23.27 5.17 3.53
C ASN A 72 24.17 4.16 2.78
N THR A 73 24.19 4.15 1.44
CA THR A 73 25.08 3.29 0.66
C THR A 73 26.45 3.91 0.39
N GLY A 74 26.57 5.24 0.41
CA GLY A 74 27.85 5.96 0.29
C GLY A 74 28.44 6.03 -1.13
N SER A 75 27.97 5.20 -2.06
CA SER A 75 28.37 5.19 -3.47
C SER A 75 27.19 4.95 -4.41
N VAL A 76 27.32 5.39 -5.67
CA VAL A 76 26.29 5.30 -6.71
C VAL A 76 26.06 3.83 -7.10
N GLY A 77 27.13 3.06 -7.30
CA GLY A 77 27.08 1.65 -7.67
C GLY A 77 26.36 0.81 -6.61
N MET A 78 26.67 1.00 -5.33
CA MET A 78 25.96 0.31 -4.24
C MET A 78 24.50 0.72 -4.14
N SER A 79 24.17 1.99 -4.41
CA SER A 79 22.77 2.45 -4.42
C SER A 79 21.93 1.72 -5.47
N LEU A 80 22.48 1.50 -6.68
CA LEU A 80 21.80 0.78 -7.76
C LEU A 80 21.64 -0.71 -7.44
N ILE A 81 22.63 -1.32 -6.78
CA ILE A 81 22.52 -2.70 -6.28
C ILE A 81 21.39 -2.82 -5.26
N VAL A 82 21.29 -1.89 -4.29
CA VAL A 82 20.21 -1.89 -3.30
C VAL A 82 18.84 -1.73 -3.96
N TRP A 83 18.70 -0.82 -4.93
CA TRP A 83 17.45 -0.68 -5.69
C TRP A 83 17.05 -1.99 -6.38
N THR A 84 18.00 -2.64 -7.05
CA THR A 84 17.78 -3.91 -7.74
C THR A 84 17.39 -5.02 -6.74
N ALA A 85 18.10 -5.12 -5.62
CA ALA A 85 17.82 -6.08 -4.58
C ALA A 85 16.44 -5.88 -3.94
N CYS A 86 16.03 -4.63 -3.69
CA CYS A 86 14.68 -4.33 -3.19
C CYS A 86 13.58 -4.75 -4.18
N GLY A 87 13.82 -4.58 -5.48
CA GLY A 87 12.91 -5.04 -6.53
C GLY A 87 12.76 -6.57 -6.53
N VAL A 88 13.87 -7.30 -6.45
CA VAL A 88 13.88 -8.78 -6.39
C VAL A 88 13.19 -9.28 -5.11
N LEU A 89 13.48 -8.68 -3.96
CA LEU A 89 12.84 -9.04 -2.69
C LEU A 89 11.32 -8.78 -2.73
N SER A 90 10.90 -7.66 -3.34
CA SER A 90 9.48 -7.33 -3.50
C SER A 90 8.78 -8.30 -4.44
N LEU A 91 9.46 -8.79 -5.49
CA LEU A 91 8.94 -9.83 -6.38
C LEU A 91 8.70 -11.14 -5.62
N PHE A 92 9.68 -11.61 -4.84
CA PHE A 92 9.51 -12.81 -4.02
C PHE A 92 8.37 -12.64 -3.00
N GLY A 93 8.29 -11.49 -2.33
CA GLY A 93 7.18 -11.18 -1.41
C GLY A 93 5.82 -11.20 -2.11
N ALA A 94 5.72 -10.62 -3.31
CA ALA A 94 4.50 -10.62 -4.11
C ALA A 94 4.08 -12.04 -4.52
N MET A 95 5.02 -12.91 -4.90
CA MET A 95 4.71 -14.30 -5.24
C MET A 95 4.22 -15.10 -4.03
N SER A 96 4.85 -14.95 -2.87
CA SER A 96 4.35 -15.58 -1.63
C SER A 96 2.96 -15.09 -1.25
N TYR A 97 2.67 -13.81 -1.46
CA TYR A 97 1.33 -13.28 -1.25
C TYR A 97 0.35 -13.75 -2.30
N ALA A 98 0.75 -13.92 -3.56
CA ALA A 98 -0.12 -14.49 -4.57
C ALA A 98 -0.61 -15.88 -4.15
N GLU A 99 0.29 -16.74 -3.66
CA GLU A 99 -0.07 -18.07 -3.12
C GLU A 99 -1.04 -18.00 -1.94
N LEU A 100 -0.83 -17.07 -1.00
CA LEU A 100 -1.77 -16.85 0.10
C LEU A 100 -3.14 -16.34 -0.40
N GLY A 101 -3.14 -15.46 -1.41
CA GLY A 101 -4.34 -14.91 -2.01
C GLY A 101 -5.15 -15.93 -2.82
N THR A 102 -4.51 -16.93 -3.42
CA THR A 102 -5.21 -18.01 -4.10
C THR A 102 -5.67 -19.11 -3.15
N SER A 103 -4.95 -19.33 -2.04
CA SER A 103 -5.30 -20.31 -1.01
C SER A 103 -6.43 -19.82 -0.08
N ILE A 104 -6.34 -18.58 0.40
CA ILE A 104 -7.31 -17.98 1.33
C ILE A 104 -8.08 -16.89 0.57
N LYS A 105 -9.17 -17.30 -0.10
CA LYS A 105 -10.03 -16.45 -0.95
C LYS A 105 -11.03 -15.62 -0.13
N LYS A 106 -10.55 -14.99 0.94
CA LYS A 106 -11.33 -14.11 1.79
C LYS A 106 -10.74 -12.70 1.72
N SER A 107 -11.58 -11.67 1.63
CA SER A 107 -11.12 -10.28 1.64
C SER A 107 -10.50 -9.91 3.01
N GLY A 108 -9.60 -8.92 3.02
CA GLY A 108 -8.96 -8.42 4.25
C GLY A 108 -7.44 -8.61 4.37
N GLY A 109 -6.81 -9.26 3.39
CA GLY A 109 -5.34 -9.33 3.25
C GLY A 109 -4.63 -9.85 4.50
N HIS A 110 -3.67 -9.08 5.02
CA HIS A 110 -2.85 -9.49 6.17
C HIS A 110 -3.65 -9.94 7.38
N TYR A 111 -4.75 -9.25 7.70
CA TYR A 111 -5.58 -9.58 8.85
C TYR A 111 -6.17 -10.99 8.70
N THR A 112 -6.75 -11.27 7.54
CA THR A 112 -7.42 -12.53 7.27
C THR A 112 -6.43 -13.70 7.24
N TYR A 113 -5.23 -13.50 6.70
CA TYR A 113 -4.19 -14.53 6.71
C TYR A 113 -3.72 -14.87 8.13
N ILE A 114 -3.53 -13.85 8.97
CA ILE A 114 -3.12 -14.06 10.36
C ILE A 114 -4.25 -14.67 11.18
N LEU A 115 -5.49 -14.27 10.92
CA LEU A 115 -6.67 -14.82 11.60
C LEU A 115 -6.83 -16.32 11.31
N GLU A 116 -6.66 -16.74 10.06
CA GLU A 116 -6.81 -18.15 9.66
C GLU A 116 -5.70 -19.04 10.24
N VAL A 117 -4.45 -18.52 10.33
CA VAL A 117 -3.29 -19.32 10.75
C VAL A 117 -3.04 -19.25 12.26
N PHE A 118 -3.16 -18.07 12.86
CA PHE A 118 -2.74 -17.81 14.25
C PHE A 118 -3.90 -17.44 15.18
N GLY A 119 -5.13 -17.32 14.66
CA GLY A 119 -6.32 -17.02 15.44
C GLY A 119 -6.52 -15.53 15.76
N PRO A 120 -7.48 -15.20 16.64
CA PRO A 120 -8.01 -13.84 16.76
C PRO A 120 -7.07 -12.85 17.45
N LEU A 121 -6.28 -13.27 18.44
CA LEU A 121 -5.42 -12.36 19.21
C LEU A 121 -4.29 -11.76 18.34
N PRO A 122 -3.48 -12.56 17.60
CA PRO A 122 -2.46 -12.01 16.70
C PRO A 122 -3.07 -11.18 15.55
N ALA A 123 -4.25 -11.57 15.06
CA ALA A 123 -4.96 -10.82 14.02
C ALA A 123 -5.41 -9.44 14.54
N PHE A 124 -5.91 -9.37 15.77
CA PHE A 124 -6.23 -8.10 16.43
C PHE A 124 -5.00 -7.21 16.58
N VAL A 125 -3.87 -7.75 17.05
CA VAL A 125 -2.61 -7.00 17.17
C VAL A 125 -2.17 -6.45 15.81
N ARG A 126 -2.29 -7.24 14.74
CA ARG A 126 -1.96 -6.78 13.38
C ARG A 126 -2.77 -5.55 12.98
N VAL A 127 -4.08 -5.54 13.22
CA VAL A 127 -4.96 -4.41 12.90
C VAL A 127 -4.69 -3.21 13.82
N TRP A 128 -4.41 -3.46 15.09
CA TRP A 128 -4.04 -2.42 16.05
C TRP A 128 -2.79 -1.66 15.61
N VAL A 129 -1.74 -2.39 15.22
CA VAL A 129 -0.50 -1.81 14.68
C VAL A 129 -0.74 -1.10 13.35
N GLU A 130 -1.60 -1.65 12.48
CA GLU A 130 -1.97 -1.01 11.22
C GLU A 130 -2.58 0.37 11.44
N LEU A 131 -3.56 0.47 12.34
CA LEU A 131 -4.36 1.66 12.55
C LEU A 131 -3.62 2.75 13.32
N LEU A 132 -2.82 2.37 14.33
CA LEU A 132 -2.17 3.34 15.20
C LEU A 132 -0.76 3.74 14.75
N ILE A 133 -0.06 2.85 14.02
CA ILE A 133 1.36 3.06 13.69
C ILE A 133 1.54 3.16 12.18
N ILE A 134 1.19 2.11 11.42
CA ILE A 134 1.58 2.00 10.01
C ILE A 134 0.85 3.05 9.14
N ARG A 135 -0.48 3.12 9.23
CA ARG A 135 -1.28 4.05 8.39
C ARG A 135 -1.01 5.52 8.73
N PRO A 136 -0.97 5.94 10.01
CA PRO A 136 -0.65 7.33 10.34
C PRO A 136 0.77 7.71 9.94
N ALA A 137 1.78 6.86 10.21
CA ALA A 137 3.16 7.15 9.84
C ALA A 137 3.34 7.26 8.31
N GLY A 138 2.74 6.34 7.55
CA GLY A 138 2.77 6.39 6.09
C GLY A 138 2.15 7.68 5.54
N THR A 139 1.01 8.09 6.10
CA THR A 139 0.34 9.34 5.72
C THR A 139 1.21 10.55 6.07
N ALA A 140 1.79 10.58 7.28
CA ALA A 140 2.65 11.67 7.73
C ALA A 140 3.87 11.88 6.82
N VAL A 141 4.57 10.81 6.43
CA VAL A 141 5.73 10.89 5.53
C VAL A 141 5.34 11.50 4.18
N ILE A 142 4.23 11.05 3.59
CA ILE A 142 3.76 11.55 2.29
C ILE A 142 3.32 13.02 2.39
N SER A 143 2.60 13.38 3.46
CA SER A 143 2.13 14.75 3.65
C SER A 143 3.28 15.74 3.97
N LEU A 144 4.32 15.29 4.69
CA LEU A 144 5.54 16.08 4.90
C LEU A 144 6.31 16.28 3.60
N ALA A 145 6.43 15.24 2.78
CA ALA A 145 7.03 15.37 1.45
C ALA A 145 6.25 16.37 0.58
N PHE A 146 4.92 16.31 0.59
CA PHE A 146 4.07 17.29 -0.10
C PHE A 146 4.38 18.73 0.35
N GLY A 147 4.39 18.99 1.66
CA GLY A 147 4.64 20.34 2.18
C GLY A 147 6.02 20.87 1.79
N ARG A 148 7.04 20.01 1.83
CA ARG A 148 8.40 20.36 1.41
C ARG A 148 8.48 20.66 -0.09
N TYR A 149 7.99 19.75 -0.93
CA TYR A 149 8.02 19.94 -2.39
C TYR A 149 7.18 21.12 -2.87
N PHE A 150 6.09 21.45 -2.17
CA PHE A 150 5.29 22.63 -2.47
C PHE A 150 6.07 23.93 -2.21
N LEU A 151 6.86 23.97 -1.13
CA LEU A 151 7.63 25.15 -0.72
C LEU A 151 8.96 25.31 -1.47
N GLU A 152 9.56 24.22 -1.95
CA GLU A 152 10.87 24.22 -2.63
C GLU A 152 11.03 25.32 -3.70
N PRO A 153 10.06 25.57 -4.61
CA PRO A 153 10.18 26.60 -5.64
C PRO A 153 10.16 28.04 -5.09
N PHE A 154 9.61 28.27 -3.89
CA PHE A 154 9.52 29.59 -3.27
C PHE A 154 10.77 29.94 -2.44
N PHE A 155 11.61 28.95 -2.14
CA PHE A 155 12.79 29.07 -1.29
C PHE A 155 14.06 28.55 -2.00
N ILE A 156 14.19 28.78 -3.31
CA ILE A 156 15.29 28.23 -4.13
C ILE A 156 16.69 28.60 -3.58
N HIS A 157 16.83 29.78 -2.97
CA HIS A 157 18.12 30.29 -2.47
C HIS A 157 18.22 30.30 -0.93
N CYS A 158 17.21 29.79 -0.23
CA CYS A 158 17.10 29.88 1.22
C CYS A 158 16.71 28.52 1.81
N GLU A 159 17.06 28.28 3.07
CA GLU A 159 16.54 27.11 3.78
C GLU A 159 15.06 27.33 4.11
N ILE A 160 14.22 26.31 3.85
CA ILE A 160 12.79 26.36 4.16
C ILE A 160 12.61 26.21 5.67
N PRO A 161 11.95 27.17 6.36
CA PRO A 161 11.68 27.03 7.79
C PRO A 161 10.83 25.79 8.09
N GLU A 162 11.21 24.98 9.09
CA GLU A 162 10.50 23.75 9.44
C GLU A 162 9.02 23.99 9.77
N LEU A 163 8.73 25.09 10.47
CA LEU A 163 7.36 25.49 10.80
C LEU A 163 6.51 25.73 9.54
N ALA A 164 7.09 26.29 8.48
CA ALA A 164 6.38 26.51 7.22
C ALA A 164 6.02 25.18 6.55
N ILE A 165 6.95 24.21 6.54
CA ILE A 165 6.69 22.86 6.03
C ILE A 165 5.54 22.23 6.82
N GLN A 166 5.58 22.26 8.15
CA GLN A 166 4.56 21.69 9.02
C GLN A 166 3.18 22.31 8.79
N LEU A 167 3.10 23.65 8.66
CA LEU A 167 1.85 24.35 8.41
C LEU A 167 1.25 24.01 7.05
N ILE A 168 2.04 24.03 5.97
CA ILE A 168 1.57 23.65 4.63
C ILE A 168 1.16 22.17 4.58
N THR A 169 1.93 21.30 5.24
CA THR A 169 1.57 19.89 5.39
C THR A 169 0.24 19.71 6.11
N ALA A 170 0.01 20.43 7.22
CA ALA A 170 -1.24 20.36 7.97
C ALA A 170 -2.43 20.86 7.14
N VAL A 171 -2.27 21.97 6.40
CA VAL A 171 -3.30 22.50 5.50
C VAL A 171 -3.62 21.51 4.38
N GLY A 172 -2.59 20.97 3.72
CA GLY A 172 -2.76 19.99 2.63
C GLY A 172 -3.44 18.70 3.10
N LEU A 173 -3.01 18.15 4.24
CA LEU A 173 -3.62 16.96 4.83
C LEU A 173 -5.09 17.20 5.21
N THR A 174 -5.38 18.34 5.84
CA THR A 174 -6.76 18.72 6.22
C THR A 174 -7.64 18.89 4.99
N ALA A 175 -7.13 19.52 3.92
CA ALA A 175 -7.86 19.70 2.68
C ALA A 175 -8.22 18.35 2.03
N VAL A 176 -7.26 17.41 1.96
CA VAL A 176 -7.51 16.06 1.46
C VAL A 176 -8.52 15.32 2.34
N MET A 177 -8.42 15.43 3.66
CA MET A 177 -9.37 14.82 4.59
C MET A 177 -10.79 15.35 4.37
N VAL A 178 -10.96 16.67 4.32
CA VAL A 178 -12.25 17.33 4.08
C VAL A 178 -12.83 16.87 2.74
N LEU A 179 -12.03 16.86 1.68
CA LEU A 179 -12.47 16.43 0.35
C LEU A 179 -12.98 14.98 0.35
N ASN A 180 -12.24 14.07 0.99
CA ASN A 180 -12.64 12.68 1.13
C ASN A 180 -13.93 12.51 1.95
N SER A 181 -14.13 13.32 2.98
CA SER A 181 -15.36 13.30 3.78
C SER A 181 -16.57 13.94 3.07
N MET A 182 -16.35 14.87 2.14
CA MET A 182 -17.42 15.55 1.41
C MET A 182 -17.92 14.75 0.20
N SER A 183 -17.01 14.19 -0.61
CA SER A 183 -17.42 13.45 -1.81
C SER A 183 -16.36 12.48 -2.32
N VAL A 184 -16.68 11.19 -2.19
CA VAL A 184 -15.87 10.09 -2.73
C VAL A 184 -15.73 10.18 -4.26
N SER A 185 -16.76 10.66 -4.97
CA SER A 185 -16.71 10.83 -6.43
C SER A 185 -15.70 11.91 -6.86
N TRP A 186 -15.61 13.02 -6.12
CA TRP A 186 -14.60 14.05 -6.39
C TRP A 186 -13.20 13.55 -6.05
N SER A 187 -13.02 12.85 -4.91
CA SER A 187 -11.74 12.20 -4.57
C SER A 187 -11.25 11.28 -5.68
N ALA A 188 -12.14 10.44 -6.21
CA ALA A 188 -11.79 9.50 -7.28
C ALA A 188 -11.33 10.23 -8.56
N ARG A 189 -12.03 11.30 -8.97
CA ARG A 189 -11.66 12.11 -10.14
C ARG A 189 -10.28 12.77 -9.96
N ILE A 190 -10.03 13.35 -8.78
CA ILE A 190 -8.73 13.97 -8.46
C ILE A 190 -7.62 12.93 -8.41
N GLN A 191 -7.86 11.76 -7.83
CA GLN A 191 -6.89 10.66 -7.79
C GLN A 191 -6.50 10.20 -9.21
N ILE A 192 -7.47 10.09 -10.13
CA ILE A 192 -7.19 9.77 -11.54
C ILE A 192 -6.29 10.85 -12.15
N PHE A 193 -6.64 12.12 -11.98
CA PHE A 193 -5.84 13.24 -12.48
C PHE A 193 -4.40 13.21 -11.93
N LEU A 194 -4.22 13.08 -10.61
CA LEU A 194 -2.91 12.99 -9.96
C LEU A 194 -2.12 11.75 -10.43
N THR A 195 -2.81 10.66 -10.77
CA THR A 195 -2.18 9.46 -11.33
C THR A 195 -1.58 9.74 -12.71
N PHE A 196 -2.26 10.51 -13.56
CA PHE A 196 -1.66 10.95 -14.82
C PHE A 196 -0.49 11.91 -14.59
N CYS A 197 -0.64 12.88 -13.68
CA CYS A 197 0.44 13.82 -13.35
C CYS A 197 1.72 13.12 -12.88
N LYS A 198 1.62 12.13 -11.98
CA LYS A 198 2.81 11.41 -11.49
C LYS A 198 3.51 10.61 -12.60
N LEU A 199 2.75 10.01 -13.53
CA LEU A 199 3.33 9.28 -14.65
C LEU A 199 4.06 10.23 -15.61
N ILE A 200 3.48 11.39 -15.88
CA ILE A 200 4.13 12.45 -16.68
C ILE A 200 5.42 12.92 -16.00
N ALA A 201 5.39 13.17 -14.69
CA ALA A 201 6.58 13.59 -13.93
C ALA A 201 7.72 12.56 -14.03
N ILE A 202 7.40 11.26 -13.95
CA ILE A 202 8.37 10.18 -14.14
C ILE A 202 8.93 10.19 -15.57
N LEU A 203 8.09 10.38 -16.59
CA LEU A 203 8.57 10.48 -17.98
C LEU A 203 9.50 11.68 -18.20
N ILE A 204 9.21 12.82 -17.57
CA ILE A 204 10.07 14.02 -17.62
C ILE A 204 11.45 13.76 -16.96
N ILE A 205 11.56 12.80 -16.04
CA ILE A 205 12.85 12.41 -15.45
C ILE A 205 13.56 11.40 -16.36
N ILE A 206 12.85 10.36 -16.83
CA ILE A 206 13.43 9.26 -17.61
C ILE A 206 13.95 9.76 -18.96
N VAL A 207 13.14 10.50 -19.73
CA VAL A 207 13.47 10.85 -21.12
C VAL A 207 14.75 11.72 -21.21
N PRO A 208 14.88 12.84 -20.49
CA PRO A 208 16.11 13.62 -20.50
C PRO A 208 17.30 12.86 -19.90
N GLY A 209 17.08 12.01 -18.89
CA GLY A 209 18.12 11.15 -18.32
C GLY A 209 18.74 10.21 -19.37
N VAL A 210 17.90 9.52 -20.13
CA VAL A 210 18.32 8.65 -21.24
C VAL A 210 19.01 9.46 -22.35
N MET A 211 18.48 10.63 -22.71
CA MET A 211 19.12 11.50 -23.70
C MET A 211 20.53 11.94 -23.28
N GLN A 212 20.76 12.23 -22.00
CA GLN A 212 22.10 12.57 -21.49
C GLN A 212 23.06 11.37 -21.53
N LEU A 213 22.57 10.16 -21.22
CA LEU A 213 23.35 8.93 -21.34
C LEU A 213 23.78 8.67 -22.79
N ILE A 214 22.86 8.84 -23.75
CA ILE A 214 23.15 8.66 -25.19
C ILE A 214 24.18 9.70 -25.67
N LYS A 215 24.17 10.92 -25.12
CA LYS A 215 25.19 11.96 -25.39
C LYS A 215 26.55 11.67 -24.75
N GLY A 216 26.70 10.56 -24.04
CA GLY A 216 27.96 10.15 -23.41
C GLY A 216 28.27 10.83 -22.07
N GLN A 217 27.28 11.46 -21.42
CA GLN A 217 27.45 12.09 -20.10
C GLN A 217 27.45 11.03 -18.97
N THR A 218 28.49 10.18 -18.95
CA THR A 218 28.62 9.04 -18.03
C THR A 218 29.61 9.26 -16.89
N GLN A 219 30.06 10.51 -16.68
CA GLN A 219 31.06 10.87 -15.66
C GLN A 219 30.69 10.39 -14.25
N HIS A 220 29.39 10.40 -13.90
CA HIS A 220 28.91 9.97 -12.58
C HIS A 220 28.97 8.46 -12.34
N PHE A 221 29.29 7.67 -13.38
CA PHE A 221 29.41 6.20 -13.31
C PHE A 221 30.85 5.69 -13.40
N LYS A 222 31.83 6.53 -13.74
CA LYS A 222 33.22 6.09 -13.97
C LYS A 222 33.86 5.45 -12.74
N ASP A 223 33.62 6.03 -11.57
CA ASP A 223 34.03 5.49 -10.28
C ASP A 223 32.80 5.20 -9.41
N ALA A 224 31.82 4.48 -9.97
CA ALA A 224 30.51 4.27 -9.34
C ALA A 224 30.59 3.70 -7.91
N PHE A 225 31.61 2.90 -7.61
CA PHE A 225 31.83 2.31 -6.29
C PHE A 225 32.77 3.14 -5.40
N SER A 226 33.41 4.17 -5.95
CA SER A 226 34.16 5.13 -5.14
C SER A 226 33.17 5.99 -4.37
N GLY A 227 33.45 6.18 -3.08
CA GLY A 227 32.55 6.85 -2.17
C GLY A 227 33.00 6.61 -0.74
N ARG A 228 32.14 6.95 0.21
CA ARG A 228 32.37 6.53 1.61
C ARG A 228 32.23 5.01 1.63
N ASP A 229 33.19 4.30 2.25
CA ASP A 229 33.13 2.84 2.38
C ASP A 229 31.72 2.43 2.80
N ALA A 230 31.12 1.51 2.06
CA ALA A 230 29.78 1.01 2.32
C ALA A 230 29.79 0.34 3.70
N SER A 231 29.52 1.12 4.74
CA SER A 231 29.42 0.59 6.09
C SER A 231 28.24 -0.36 6.09
N ILE A 232 28.51 -1.62 6.47
CA ILE A 232 27.48 -2.64 6.64
C ILE A 232 26.35 -2.13 7.56
N MET A 233 26.67 -1.21 8.47
CA MET A 233 25.71 -0.57 9.38
C MET A 233 24.69 0.35 8.66
N GLY A 234 25.03 0.91 7.50
CA GLY A 234 24.11 1.77 6.72
C GLY A 234 23.16 0.99 5.82
N LEU A 235 23.52 -0.25 5.43
CA LEU A 235 22.73 -1.06 4.51
C LEU A 235 21.28 -1.32 4.98
N PRO A 236 20.99 -1.65 6.27
CA PRO A 236 19.62 -1.83 6.73
C PRO A 236 18.73 -0.61 6.49
N LEU A 237 19.25 0.59 6.72
CA LEU A 237 18.53 1.84 6.46
C LEU A 237 18.36 2.08 4.95
N ALA A 238 19.37 1.78 4.14
CA ALA A 238 19.25 1.84 2.68
C ALA A 238 18.14 0.93 2.15
N PHE A 239 18.06 -0.31 2.65
CA PHE A 239 16.97 -1.24 2.34
C PHE A 239 15.62 -0.73 2.84
N TYR A 240 15.55 -0.10 4.01
CA TYR A 240 14.30 0.50 4.51
C TYR A 240 13.77 1.58 3.54
N TYR A 241 14.63 2.50 3.10
CA TYR A 241 14.26 3.51 2.10
C TYR A 241 13.92 2.88 0.74
N GLY A 242 14.67 1.88 0.28
CA GLY A 242 14.40 1.19 -0.99
C GLY A 242 13.07 0.44 -0.96
N MET A 243 12.82 -0.36 0.05
CA MET A 243 11.57 -1.12 0.23
C MET A 243 10.36 -0.21 0.39
N TYR A 244 10.51 0.98 1.01
CA TYR A 244 9.44 1.99 1.06
C TYR A 244 8.96 2.39 -0.34
N ALA A 245 9.87 2.53 -1.31
CA ALA A 245 9.51 2.89 -2.68
C ALA A 245 8.84 1.76 -3.47
N TYR A 246 9.05 0.51 -3.08
CA TYR A 246 8.40 -0.67 -3.68
C TYR A 246 7.14 -1.12 -2.95
N ALA A 247 6.75 -0.46 -1.85
CA ALA A 247 5.61 -0.86 -1.06
C ALA A 247 4.29 -0.83 -1.86
N GLY A 248 3.41 -1.81 -1.60
CA GLY A 248 2.06 -1.86 -2.19
C GLY A 248 1.80 -3.03 -3.13
N TRP A 249 2.79 -3.90 -3.35
CA TRP A 249 2.62 -5.13 -4.14
C TRP A 249 1.56 -6.10 -3.58
N PHE A 250 1.22 -6.00 -2.29
CA PHE A 250 0.20 -6.83 -1.62
C PHE A 250 -1.24 -6.29 -1.75
N TYR A 251 -1.48 -5.15 -2.40
CA TYR A 251 -2.80 -4.49 -2.33
C TYR A 251 -3.94 -5.30 -2.98
N LEU A 252 -3.67 -6.11 -4.01
CA LEU A 252 -4.71 -6.95 -4.61
C LEU A 252 -5.26 -8.01 -3.65
N ASN A 253 -4.44 -8.48 -2.72
CA ASN A 253 -4.83 -9.46 -1.70
C ASN A 253 -5.92 -8.95 -0.74
N PHE A 254 -6.13 -7.64 -0.67
CA PHE A 254 -7.20 -7.05 0.14
C PHE A 254 -8.56 -7.12 -0.55
N VAL A 255 -8.57 -7.24 -1.88
CA VAL A 255 -9.77 -7.26 -2.74
C VAL A 255 -9.88 -8.55 -3.54
N THR A 256 -9.29 -9.64 -3.04
CA THR A 256 -9.23 -10.93 -3.74
C THR A 256 -10.60 -11.47 -4.16
N GLU A 257 -11.65 -11.26 -3.37
CA GLU A 257 -13.01 -11.71 -3.71
C GLU A 257 -13.60 -10.97 -4.93
N GLU A 258 -13.09 -9.78 -5.26
CA GLU A 258 -13.49 -9.00 -6.42
C GLU A 258 -12.67 -9.33 -7.69
N VAL A 259 -11.60 -10.13 -7.55
CA VAL A 259 -10.73 -10.55 -8.66
C VAL A 259 -11.38 -11.68 -9.46
N GLU A 260 -11.38 -11.51 -10.77
CA GLU A 260 -11.81 -12.54 -11.71
C GLU A 260 -10.70 -13.58 -11.90
N ASN A 261 -11.00 -14.86 -11.69
CA ASN A 261 -10.06 -15.99 -11.83
C ASN A 261 -8.72 -15.79 -11.10
N PRO A 262 -8.70 -15.63 -9.76
CA PRO A 262 -7.48 -15.30 -9.00
C PRO A 262 -6.36 -16.35 -9.11
N GLU A 263 -6.65 -17.56 -9.60
CA GLU A 263 -5.69 -18.65 -9.81
C GLU A 263 -4.88 -18.52 -11.11
N LYS A 264 -5.25 -17.61 -12.01
CA LYS A 264 -4.62 -17.38 -13.31
C LYS A 264 -3.99 -15.99 -13.36
#